data_AF-A0A7S0T987-F1
#
_entry.id   AF-A0A7S0T987-F1
#
_cell.length_a   1.000
_cell.length_b   1.000
_cell.length_c   1.000
_cell.angle_alpha   90.00
_cell.angle_beta   90.00
_cell.angle_gamma   90.00
#
_symmetry.space_group_name_H-M   'P 1'
#
loop_
_entity.id
_entity.type
_entity.pdbx_description
1 polymer ?
#
loop_
_entity_poly.entity_id
_entity_poly.type
_entity_poly.pdbx_seq_one_letter_code
_entity_poly.pdbx_strand_id
1 'polypeptide(L)'
;TILRILGKATIAESDVLVEPQLVPIAQFFLGALRDGSEADHTGDALVMAGAWQRNATAHVIALNEIIHGVLIANHIDRKYLTQMCGLILEEYVCSEVWELDALNPDNASLLRAIMEGLGVIGQGLGTDYIRTSSFLTSALCPLLDRLGENSAEVRDTAALVLTSIAIRGEYASAADDSPIGRLVVENGDYVVDMLSRHIRHLDQHPRTSQLFAAVLRRTNAARSMVRLLAEPIRSALRTLSITSRNRYQDHSRNFLLVTREYCRAIVGEVESICTKSKSVVGAVQKYHPEEPDSDDELTEIFVDELSSSLSEDIEGTRTNCISRARLLQSMVVSSLEILETIGGLLESPDAGVRSLAARSCALVMQSLGKAESALKDEKYTLKVLQSYNGLDSIPFDLTSLHKEARVLPHVHDMWPHVVSSLSDKNRISIQPEPFEATLQLLTTMAIVSGGGVISKNMH
;
A
#
# COMPACT_ATOMS: atom_id res chain seq x y z
N THR A 1 -2.49 -32.63 13.64
CA THR A 1 -1.57 -33.57 14.34
C THR A 1 -1.66 -35.01 13.88
N ILE A 2 -2.81 -35.72 13.98
CA ILE A 2 -2.90 -37.13 13.51
C ILE A 2 -2.71 -37.23 11.99
N LEU A 3 -3.34 -36.36 11.21
CA LEU A 3 -3.15 -36.31 9.74
C LEU A 3 -1.71 -35.96 9.34
N ARG A 4 -1.04 -35.10 10.10
CA ARG A 4 0.38 -34.79 9.92
C ARG A 4 1.29 -36.00 10.23
N ILE A 5 0.93 -36.79 11.24
CA ILE A 5 1.62 -38.06 11.56
C ILE A 5 1.32 -39.07 10.45
N LEU A 6 0.09 -39.14 9.95
CA LEU A 6 -0.29 -39.98 8.81
C LEU A 6 0.46 -39.59 7.55
N GLY A 7 0.59 -38.30 7.22
CA GLY A 7 1.41 -37.84 6.08
C GLY A 7 2.89 -38.21 6.21
N LYS A 8 3.42 -38.24 7.44
CA LYS A 8 4.77 -38.76 7.72
C LYS A 8 4.83 -40.30 7.65
N ALA A 9 3.79 -40.99 8.12
CA ALA A 9 3.74 -42.44 8.25
C ALA A 9 3.43 -43.14 6.91
N THR A 10 2.63 -42.51 6.04
CA THR A 10 2.45 -42.93 4.63
C THR A 10 3.78 -43.04 3.88
N ILE A 11 4.84 -42.43 4.41
CA ILE A 11 6.20 -42.45 3.86
C ILE A 11 7.10 -43.44 4.60
N ALA A 12 6.83 -43.73 5.88
CA ALA A 12 7.75 -44.51 6.74
C ALA A 12 7.54 -46.03 6.67
N GLU A 13 6.37 -46.51 6.23
CA GLU A 13 6.01 -47.94 6.33
C GLU A 13 5.97 -48.70 5.00
N SER A 14 6.25 -48.07 3.84
CA SER A 14 6.19 -48.78 2.55
C SER A 14 7.50 -48.70 1.76
N ASP A 15 8.12 -49.85 1.49
CA ASP A 15 9.17 -50.06 0.46
C ASP A 15 8.67 -49.80 -0.99
N VAL A 16 7.49 -49.22 -1.15
CA VAL A 16 6.85 -48.87 -2.43
C VAL A 16 6.97 -47.37 -2.61
N LEU A 17 7.33 -46.89 -3.82
CA LEU A 17 7.33 -45.46 -4.14
C LEU A 17 5.96 -44.86 -3.76
N VAL A 18 5.97 -43.97 -2.77
CA VAL A 18 4.78 -43.27 -2.24
C VAL A 18 4.35 -42.14 -3.17
N GLU A 19 5.28 -41.66 -4.00
CA GLU A 19 5.08 -40.58 -4.97
C GLU A 19 3.78 -40.75 -5.79
N PRO A 20 3.51 -41.88 -6.49
CA PRO A 20 2.33 -42.02 -7.35
C PRO A 20 0.99 -41.96 -6.61
N GLN A 21 0.98 -42.17 -5.29
CA GLN A 21 -0.24 -42.17 -4.47
C GLN A 21 -0.61 -40.77 -3.97
N LEU A 22 0.37 -39.86 -3.87
CA LEU A 22 0.14 -38.52 -3.34
C LEU A 22 -0.71 -37.64 -4.27
N VAL A 23 -0.56 -37.76 -5.59
CA VAL A 23 -1.37 -36.97 -6.54
C VAL A 23 -2.85 -37.36 -6.49
N PRO A 24 -3.25 -38.65 -6.57
CA PRO A 24 -4.66 -39.03 -6.40
C PRO A 24 -5.26 -38.60 -5.07
N ILE A 25 -4.50 -38.67 -3.98
CA ILE A 25 -4.94 -38.19 -2.65
C ILE A 25 -5.20 -36.68 -2.70
N ALA A 26 -4.27 -35.90 -3.25
CA ALA A 26 -4.45 -34.46 -3.40
C ALA A 26 -5.67 -34.13 -4.27
N GLN A 27 -5.84 -34.82 -5.40
CA GLN A 27 -6.99 -34.65 -6.29
C GLN A 27 -8.33 -34.94 -5.60
N PHE A 28 -8.39 -35.98 -4.75
CA PHE A 28 -9.59 -36.28 -3.97
C PHE A 28 -9.98 -35.12 -3.06
N PHE A 29 -9.03 -34.57 -2.30
CA PHE A 29 -9.31 -33.44 -1.41
C PHE A 29 -9.61 -32.14 -2.16
N LEU A 30 -8.95 -31.90 -3.29
CA LEU A 30 -9.20 -30.74 -4.15
C LEU A 30 -10.57 -30.82 -4.86
N GLY A 31 -11.12 -32.02 -5.06
CA GLY A 31 -12.48 -32.20 -5.61
C GLY A 31 -13.53 -31.38 -4.85
N ALA A 32 -13.46 -31.37 -3.51
CA ALA A 32 -14.39 -30.61 -2.67
C ALA A 32 -14.33 -29.09 -2.90
N LEU A 33 -13.19 -28.54 -3.34
CA LEU A 33 -13.07 -27.12 -3.73
C LEU A 33 -13.76 -26.84 -5.08
N ARG A 34 -13.70 -27.80 -6.01
CA ARG A 34 -14.25 -27.67 -7.37
C ARG A 34 -15.77 -27.84 -7.39
N ASP A 35 -16.30 -28.75 -6.58
CA ASP A 35 -17.73 -29.08 -6.53
C ASP A 35 -18.63 -27.88 -6.14
N GLY A 36 -18.07 -26.84 -5.50
CA GLY A 36 -18.81 -25.61 -5.18
C GLY A 36 -19.11 -24.73 -6.38
N SER A 37 -18.19 -24.71 -7.36
CA SER A 37 -18.33 -23.91 -8.60
C SER A 37 -19.48 -24.43 -9.46
N GLU A 38 -19.72 -25.75 -9.46
CA GLU A 38 -20.84 -26.37 -10.19
C GLU A 38 -22.18 -26.20 -9.48
N ALA A 39 -22.19 -26.14 -8.14
CA ALA A 39 -23.40 -26.11 -7.34
C ALA A 39 -24.12 -24.75 -7.37
N ASP A 40 -23.39 -23.64 -7.50
CA ASP A 40 -23.98 -22.28 -7.61
C ASP A 40 -24.87 -22.11 -8.86
N HIS A 41 -24.66 -22.91 -9.91
CA HIS A 41 -25.50 -22.92 -11.10
C HIS A 41 -26.82 -23.69 -10.95
N THR A 42 -26.98 -24.49 -9.89
CA THR A 42 -28.16 -25.36 -9.70
C THR A 42 -29.16 -24.83 -8.67
N GLY A 43 -28.83 -23.76 -7.93
CA GLY A 43 -29.76 -23.09 -7.02
C GLY A 43 -30.20 -23.95 -5.83
N ASP A 44 -29.36 -24.89 -5.39
CA ASP A 44 -29.73 -25.86 -4.37
C ASP A 44 -29.68 -25.25 -2.96
N ALA A 45 -30.77 -25.37 -2.19
CA ALA A 45 -30.97 -24.65 -0.93
C ALA A 45 -30.00 -25.05 0.20
N LEU A 46 -29.29 -26.18 0.06
CA LEU A 46 -28.24 -26.64 0.98
C LEU A 46 -26.90 -25.91 0.79
N VAL A 47 -26.61 -25.43 -0.43
CA VAL A 47 -25.45 -24.55 -0.72
C VAL A 47 -25.61 -23.20 -0.01
N MET A 48 -26.86 -22.73 0.12
CA MET A 48 -27.21 -21.49 0.82
C MET A 48 -26.97 -21.51 2.34
N ALA A 49 -26.70 -22.68 2.95
CA ALA A 49 -26.52 -22.84 4.40
C ALA A 49 -25.05 -23.06 4.82
N GLY A 50 -24.08 -22.75 3.96
CA GLY A 50 -22.65 -22.86 4.28
C GLY A 50 -22.11 -24.31 4.30
N ALA A 51 -22.92 -25.30 3.90
CA ALA A 51 -22.57 -26.71 4.03
C ALA A 51 -21.41 -27.11 3.12
N TRP A 52 -21.38 -26.58 1.89
CA TRP A 52 -20.27 -26.78 0.98
C TRP A 52 -18.98 -26.18 1.54
N GLN A 53 -19.02 -24.93 2.01
CA GLN A 53 -17.86 -24.22 2.57
C GLN A 53 -17.24 -24.99 3.73
N ARG A 54 -18.07 -25.51 4.64
CA ARG A 54 -17.60 -26.33 5.77
C ARG A 54 -16.95 -27.63 5.30
N ASN A 55 -17.55 -28.30 4.31
CA ASN A 55 -16.99 -29.52 3.73
C ASN A 55 -15.64 -29.25 3.04
N ALA A 56 -15.58 -28.24 2.16
CA ALA A 56 -14.36 -27.81 1.47
C ALA A 56 -13.28 -27.42 2.47
N THR A 57 -13.64 -26.68 3.53
CA THR A 57 -12.71 -26.28 4.59
C THR A 57 -12.06 -27.49 5.25
N ALA A 58 -12.85 -28.50 5.62
CA ALA A 58 -12.34 -29.72 6.23
C ALA A 58 -11.35 -30.47 5.31
N HIS A 59 -11.66 -30.53 4.01
CA HIS A 59 -10.81 -31.19 3.01
C HIS A 59 -9.50 -30.43 2.78
N VAL A 60 -9.55 -29.10 2.68
CA VAL A 60 -8.36 -28.24 2.54
C VAL A 60 -7.46 -28.34 3.76
N ILE A 61 -8.03 -28.31 4.97
CA ILE A 61 -7.25 -28.48 6.21
C ILE A 61 -6.57 -29.86 6.24
N ALA A 62 -7.30 -30.91 5.87
CA ALA A 62 -6.75 -32.26 5.83
C ALA A 62 -5.59 -32.35 4.82
N LEU A 63 -5.78 -31.80 3.62
CA LEU A 63 -4.77 -31.73 2.58
C LEU A 63 -3.53 -30.95 3.04
N ASN A 64 -3.71 -29.78 3.65
CA ASN A 64 -2.61 -28.97 4.18
C ASN A 64 -1.78 -29.72 5.24
N GLU A 65 -2.43 -30.45 6.15
CA GLU A 65 -1.73 -31.26 7.17
C GLU A 65 -0.95 -32.44 6.54
N ILE A 66 -1.49 -33.07 5.49
CA ILE A 66 -0.81 -34.14 4.74
C ILE A 66 0.42 -33.57 4.03
N ILE A 67 0.26 -32.49 3.26
CA ILE A 67 1.34 -31.80 2.55
C ILE A 67 2.44 -31.37 3.55
N HIS A 68 2.05 -30.84 4.70
CA HIS A 68 3.02 -30.45 5.73
C HIS A 68 3.82 -31.64 6.27
N GLY A 69 3.16 -32.78 6.47
CA GLY A 69 3.84 -34.02 6.85
C GLY A 69 4.85 -34.48 5.80
N VAL A 70 4.43 -34.44 4.52
CA VAL A 70 5.22 -34.81 3.35
C VAL A 70 6.43 -33.91 3.15
N LEU A 71 6.27 -32.58 3.28
CA LEU A 71 7.34 -31.59 3.09
C LEU A 71 8.43 -31.66 4.17
N ILE A 72 8.12 -32.20 5.34
CA ILE A 72 9.08 -32.40 6.44
C ILE A 72 9.82 -33.75 6.30
N ALA A 73 9.32 -34.67 5.47
CA ALA A 73 9.94 -35.97 5.28
C ALA A 73 11.16 -35.87 4.34
N ASN A 74 12.29 -36.44 4.77
CA ASN A 74 13.56 -36.36 4.02
C ASN A 74 13.70 -37.39 2.88
N HIS A 75 12.67 -38.20 2.62
CA HIS A 75 12.77 -39.39 1.76
C HIS A 75 12.14 -39.23 0.37
N ILE A 76 11.49 -38.12 0.08
CA ILE A 76 10.84 -37.88 -1.23
C ILE A 76 11.70 -36.94 -2.07
N ASP A 77 11.76 -37.20 -3.38
CA ASP A 77 12.47 -36.33 -4.30
C ASP A 77 11.93 -34.88 -4.27
N ARG A 78 12.85 -33.92 -4.11
CA ARG A 78 12.49 -32.50 -4.00
C ARG A 78 11.88 -31.96 -5.29
N LYS A 79 12.31 -32.47 -6.46
CA LYS A 79 11.75 -32.07 -7.75
C LYS A 79 10.31 -32.58 -7.88
N TYR A 80 10.04 -33.82 -7.49
CA TYR A 80 8.68 -34.35 -7.38
C TYR A 80 7.79 -33.49 -6.47
N LEU A 81 8.24 -33.18 -5.25
CA LEU A 81 7.49 -32.33 -4.31
C LEU A 81 7.19 -30.95 -4.86
N THR A 82 8.16 -30.34 -5.56
CA THR A 82 8.00 -29.03 -6.19
C THR A 82 6.92 -29.06 -7.26
N GLN A 83 6.89 -30.10 -8.11
CA GLN A 83 5.86 -30.26 -9.14
C GLN A 83 4.48 -30.48 -8.55
N MET A 84 4.36 -31.39 -7.58
CA MET A 84 3.09 -31.69 -6.91
C MET A 84 2.53 -30.47 -6.18
N CYS A 85 3.34 -29.77 -5.39
CA CYS A 85 2.91 -28.57 -4.69
C CYS A 85 2.61 -27.42 -5.66
N GLY A 86 3.28 -27.36 -6.82
CA GLY A 86 2.95 -26.41 -7.89
C GLY A 86 1.52 -26.60 -8.42
N LEU A 87 1.09 -27.85 -8.62
CA LEU A 87 -0.29 -28.15 -9.04
C LEU A 87 -1.31 -27.76 -7.96
N ILE A 88 -1.02 -28.07 -6.70
CA ILE A 88 -1.92 -27.71 -5.58
C ILE A 88 -1.98 -26.18 -5.41
N LEU A 89 -0.84 -25.50 -5.55
CA LEU A 89 -0.76 -24.05 -5.55
C LEU A 89 -1.63 -23.44 -6.65
N GLU A 90 -1.56 -23.96 -7.87
CA GLU A 90 -2.37 -23.49 -9.01
C GLU A 90 -3.86 -23.63 -8.71
N GLU A 91 -4.30 -24.78 -8.19
CA GLU A 91 -5.68 -25.02 -7.79
C GLU A 91 -6.15 -24.08 -6.67
N TYR A 92 -5.29 -23.82 -5.68
CA TYR A 92 -5.59 -22.86 -4.61
C TYR A 92 -5.71 -21.44 -5.15
N VAL A 93 -4.79 -20.98 -5.99
CA VAL A 93 -4.75 -19.61 -6.51
C VAL A 93 -5.87 -19.35 -7.53
N CYS A 94 -6.20 -20.33 -8.38
CA CYS A 94 -7.25 -20.21 -9.39
C CYS A 94 -8.67 -20.46 -8.86
N SER A 95 -8.83 -20.76 -7.57
CA SER A 95 -10.13 -21.03 -6.97
C SER A 95 -11.02 -19.77 -6.93
N GLU A 96 -12.30 -19.92 -7.27
CA GLU A 96 -13.31 -18.87 -7.12
C GLU A 96 -13.57 -18.48 -5.65
N VAL A 97 -13.02 -19.25 -4.70
CA VAL A 97 -13.04 -18.94 -3.26
C VAL A 97 -12.47 -17.55 -2.97
N TRP A 98 -11.52 -17.05 -3.77
CA TRP A 98 -10.96 -15.70 -3.63
C TRP A 98 -11.96 -14.58 -3.93
N GLU A 99 -13.17 -14.87 -4.41
CA GLU A 99 -14.25 -13.88 -4.56
C GLU A 99 -15.29 -13.93 -3.43
N LEU A 100 -15.22 -14.93 -2.54
CA LEU A 100 -16.17 -15.06 -1.44
C LEU A 100 -16.07 -13.89 -0.45
N ASP A 101 -17.24 -13.49 0.06
CA ASP A 101 -17.38 -12.49 1.11
C ASP A 101 -16.94 -13.05 2.47
N ALA A 102 -15.91 -12.45 3.05
CA ALA A 102 -15.33 -12.81 4.33
C ALA A 102 -16.19 -12.42 5.55
N LEU A 103 -17.32 -11.71 5.36
CA LEU A 103 -18.28 -11.46 6.43
C LEU A 103 -19.03 -12.74 6.85
N ASN A 104 -19.17 -13.70 5.94
CA ASN A 104 -19.69 -15.02 6.28
C ASN A 104 -18.58 -15.84 6.97
N PRO A 105 -18.83 -16.39 8.18
CA PRO A 105 -17.80 -17.12 8.94
C PRO A 105 -17.33 -18.42 8.25
N ASP A 106 -18.20 -19.09 7.49
CA ASP A 106 -17.84 -20.30 6.77
C ASP A 106 -16.92 -19.96 5.57
N ASN A 107 -17.21 -18.87 4.84
CA ASN A 107 -16.34 -18.34 3.78
C ASN A 107 -14.98 -17.90 4.35
N ALA A 108 -14.98 -17.19 5.48
CA ALA A 108 -13.77 -16.75 6.16
C ALA A 108 -12.90 -17.95 6.56
N SER A 109 -13.50 -19.01 7.10
CA SER A 109 -12.80 -20.24 7.48
C SER A 109 -12.16 -20.92 6.27
N LEU A 110 -12.87 -21.00 5.14
CA LEU A 110 -12.35 -21.58 3.90
C LEU A 110 -11.17 -20.77 3.33
N LEU A 111 -11.32 -19.43 3.26
CA LEU A 111 -10.26 -18.52 2.83
C LEU A 111 -9.00 -18.67 3.69
N ARG A 112 -9.16 -18.76 5.00
CA ARG A 112 -8.06 -18.98 5.94
C ARG A 112 -7.34 -20.30 5.66
N ALA A 113 -8.09 -21.38 5.46
CA ALA A 113 -7.53 -22.69 5.16
C ALA A 113 -6.71 -22.69 3.86
N ILE A 114 -7.19 -22.04 2.79
CA ILE A 114 -6.44 -21.92 1.53
C ILE A 114 -5.16 -21.11 1.74
N MET A 115 -5.24 -19.95 2.39
CA MET A 115 -4.07 -19.11 2.68
C MET A 115 -3.02 -19.84 3.52
N GLU A 116 -3.43 -20.56 4.56
CA GLU A 116 -2.53 -21.39 5.37
C GLU A 116 -1.83 -22.44 4.53
N GLY A 117 -2.54 -23.05 3.58
CA GLY A 117 -1.99 -23.99 2.62
C GLY A 117 -0.90 -23.40 1.73
N LEU A 118 -1.09 -22.16 1.24
CA LEU A 118 -0.03 -21.41 0.54
C LEU A 118 1.20 -21.21 1.43
N GLY A 119 0.97 -20.89 2.71
CA GLY A 119 2.02 -20.75 3.71
C GLY A 119 2.79 -22.06 3.95
N VAL A 120 2.09 -23.19 4.07
CA VAL A 120 2.68 -24.53 4.23
C VAL A 120 3.57 -24.88 3.03
N ILE A 121 3.06 -24.70 1.80
CA ILE A 121 3.79 -24.98 0.57
C ILE A 121 5.06 -24.11 0.48
N GLY A 122 4.92 -22.79 0.67
CA GLY A 122 6.05 -21.87 0.63
C GLY A 122 7.10 -22.19 1.70
N GLN A 123 6.65 -22.44 2.94
CA GLN A 123 7.55 -22.76 4.05
C GLN A 123 8.35 -24.04 3.83
N GLY A 124 7.66 -25.10 3.39
CA GLY A 124 8.24 -26.43 3.24
C GLY A 124 9.21 -26.53 2.06
N LEU A 125 8.91 -25.92 0.91
CA LEU A 125 9.82 -25.94 -0.26
C LEU A 125 10.99 -24.97 -0.14
N GLY A 126 10.88 -23.95 0.71
CA GLY A 126 11.99 -23.09 1.13
C GLY A 126 12.32 -21.93 0.18
N THR A 127 13.47 -21.30 0.44
CA THR A 127 13.94 -20.06 -0.18
C THR A 127 13.98 -20.11 -1.71
N ASP A 128 14.63 -21.13 -2.27
CA ASP A 128 14.80 -21.27 -3.72
C ASP A 128 13.45 -21.30 -4.43
N TYR A 129 12.48 -22.05 -3.90
CA TYR A 129 11.14 -22.11 -4.46
C TYR A 129 10.44 -20.74 -4.37
N ILE A 130 10.49 -20.09 -3.21
CA ILE A 130 9.86 -18.77 -3.03
C ILE A 130 10.46 -17.73 -3.99
N ARG A 131 11.79 -17.65 -4.11
CA ARG A 131 12.48 -16.57 -4.83
C ARG A 131 12.64 -16.82 -6.33
N THR A 132 12.73 -18.07 -6.77
CA THR A 132 13.08 -18.41 -8.16
C THR A 132 11.96 -19.06 -8.97
N SER A 133 10.91 -19.55 -8.32
CA SER A 133 9.75 -20.14 -9.01
C SER A 133 8.63 -19.11 -9.25
N SER A 134 7.55 -19.56 -9.88
CA SER A 134 6.31 -18.79 -10.05
C SER A 134 5.49 -18.65 -8.76
N PHE A 135 5.97 -19.14 -7.61
CA PHE A 135 5.23 -19.10 -6.36
C PHE A 135 4.76 -17.69 -5.99
N LEU A 136 5.67 -16.71 -5.95
CA LEU A 136 5.31 -15.33 -5.60
C LEU A 136 4.44 -14.66 -6.65
N THR A 137 4.67 -14.92 -7.94
CA THR A 137 3.84 -14.35 -9.01
C THR A 137 2.39 -14.80 -8.91
N SER A 138 2.13 -16.00 -8.37
CA SER A 138 0.78 -16.53 -8.20
C SER A 138 0.17 -16.18 -6.83
N ALA A 139 0.92 -16.35 -5.74
CA ALA A 139 0.38 -16.26 -4.38
C ALA A 139 0.38 -14.85 -3.79
N LEU A 140 1.30 -13.98 -4.19
CA LEU A 140 1.49 -12.68 -3.53
C LEU A 140 0.26 -11.78 -3.67
N CYS A 141 -0.30 -11.71 -4.89
CA CYS A 141 -1.42 -10.82 -5.20
C CYS A 141 -2.70 -11.17 -4.42
N PRO A 142 -3.21 -12.42 -4.44
CA PRO A 142 -4.36 -12.82 -3.63
C PRO A 142 -4.14 -12.62 -2.12
N LEU A 143 -2.94 -12.91 -1.61
CA LEU A 143 -2.62 -12.71 -0.19
C LEU A 143 -2.62 -11.22 0.20
N LEU A 144 -2.09 -10.33 -0.65
CA LEU A 144 -2.15 -8.89 -0.41
C LEU A 144 -3.57 -8.35 -0.48
N ASP A 145 -4.42 -8.88 -1.37
CA ASP A 145 -5.83 -8.50 -1.42
C ASP A 145 -6.56 -8.89 -0.13
N ARG A 146 -6.32 -10.11 0.39
CA ARG A 146 -6.89 -10.56 1.67
C ARG A 146 -6.26 -9.90 2.89
N LEU A 147 -5.02 -9.41 2.81
CA LEU A 147 -4.47 -8.48 3.80
C LEU A 147 -5.26 -7.16 3.85
N GLY A 148 -5.97 -6.82 2.77
CA GLY A 148 -6.91 -5.70 2.63
C GLY A 148 -8.24 -5.89 3.37
N GLU A 149 -8.57 -7.10 3.79
CA GLU A 149 -9.91 -7.49 4.23
C GLU A 149 -10.40 -6.78 5.52
N ASN A 150 -11.72 -6.62 5.61
CA ASN A 150 -12.37 -6.06 6.80
C ASN A 150 -12.41 -7.09 7.96
N SER A 151 -12.67 -8.35 7.64
CA SER A 151 -12.63 -9.46 8.61
C SER A 151 -11.24 -9.58 9.23
N ALA A 152 -11.17 -9.48 10.56
CA ALA A 152 -9.91 -9.55 11.28
C ALA A 152 -9.24 -10.91 11.11
N GLU A 153 -10.00 -11.99 11.15
CA GLU A 153 -9.46 -13.35 11.04
C GLU A 153 -8.79 -13.60 9.68
N VAL A 154 -9.45 -13.22 8.58
CA VAL A 154 -8.90 -13.36 7.22
C VAL A 154 -7.65 -12.49 7.06
N ARG A 155 -7.72 -11.23 7.51
CA ARG A 155 -6.61 -10.30 7.43
C ARG A 155 -5.41 -10.78 8.24
N ASP A 156 -5.62 -11.27 9.45
CA ASP A 156 -4.55 -11.71 10.35
C ASP A 156 -3.91 -13.01 9.84
N THR A 157 -4.71 -13.94 9.29
CA THR A 157 -4.17 -15.12 8.59
C THR A 157 -3.34 -14.72 7.38
N ALA A 158 -3.81 -13.78 6.55
CA ALA A 158 -3.03 -13.28 5.41
C ALA A 158 -1.69 -12.66 5.85
N ALA A 159 -1.71 -11.85 6.92
CA ALA A 159 -0.52 -11.25 7.49
C ALA A 159 0.48 -12.30 8.02
N LEU A 160 -0.02 -13.33 8.72
CA LEU A 160 0.81 -14.44 9.23
C LEU A 160 1.46 -15.24 8.10
N VAL A 161 0.69 -15.56 7.06
CA VAL A 161 1.18 -16.30 5.89
C VAL A 161 2.23 -15.48 5.13
N LEU A 162 1.95 -14.20 4.84
CA LEU A 162 2.89 -13.29 4.20
C LEU A 162 4.18 -13.10 5.02
N THR A 163 4.06 -12.96 6.34
CA THR A 163 5.23 -12.86 7.23
C THR A 163 6.06 -14.13 7.17
N SER A 164 5.41 -15.28 7.20
CA SER A 164 6.11 -16.57 7.15
C SER A 164 6.82 -16.78 5.82
N ILE A 165 6.18 -16.42 4.70
CA ILE A 165 6.79 -16.44 3.36
C ILE A 165 7.95 -15.45 3.29
N ALA A 166 7.81 -14.24 3.85
CA ALA A 166 8.87 -13.24 3.86
C ALA A 166 10.10 -13.71 4.66
N ILE A 167 9.89 -14.26 5.85
CA ILE A 167 10.98 -14.80 6.69
C ILE A 167 11.63 -15.99 5.99
N ARG A 168 10.84 -16.95 5.50
CA ARG A 168 11.38 -18.15 4.84
C ARG A 168 12.05 -17.83 3.51
N GLY A 169 11.58 -16.82 2.79
CA GLY A 169 12.16 -16.32 1.55
C GLY A 169 13.35 -15.38 1.75
N GLU A 170 13.83 -15.20 2.99
CA GLU A 170 14.97 -14.32 3.32
C GLU A 170 14.76 -12.85 2.95
N TYR A 171 13.52 -12.37 2.98
CA TYR A 171 13.19 -10.95 2.84
C TYR A 171 13.30 -10.18 4.17
N ALA A 172 13.33 -10.89 5.31
CA ALA A 172 13.53 -10.29 6.61
C ALA A 172 15.01 -9.91 6.81
N SER A 173 15.28 -8.63 7.07
CA SER A 173 16.61 -8.13 7.45
C SER A 173 16.60 -7.63 8.90
N ALA A 174 17.73 -7.76 9.60
CA ALA A 174 17.90 -7.27 10.98
C ALA A 174 17.74 -5.74 11.11
N ALA A 175 17.83 -5.01 9.99
CA ALA A 175 17.79 -3.54 9.95
C ALA A 175 16.44 -2.96 9.47
N ASP A 176 15.48 -3.79 9.03
CA ASP A 176 14.23 -3.31 8.40
C ASP A 176 12.98 -3.52 9.28
N ASP A 177 12.07 -2.54 9.24
CA ASP A 177 10.89 -2.45 10.11
C ASP A 177 9.73 -3.42 9.76
N SER A 178 9.77 -4.12 8.61
CA SER A 178 8.69 -5.04 8.20
C SER A 178 9.14 -6.08 7.17
N PRO A 179 9.13 -7.39 7.50
CA PRO A 179 9.38 -8.46 6.53
C PRO A 179 8.43 -8.43 5.33
N ILE A 180 7.15 -8.15 5.56
CA ILE A 180 6.15 -8.05 4.49
C ILE A 180 6.47 -6.84 3.59
N GLY A 181 6.90 -5.73 4.18
CA GLY A 181 7.29 -4.52 3.44
C GLY A 181 8.42 -4.81 2.47
N ARG A 182 9.46 -5.50 2.93
CA ARG A 182 10.58 -5.92 2.08
C ARG A 182 10.18 -6.89 0.98
N LEU A 183 9.33 -7.87 1.31
CA LEU A 183 8.76 -8.78 0.31
C LEU A 183 8.04 -8.00 -0.79
N VAL A 184 7.23 -7.01 -0.44
CA VAL A 184 6.51 -6.16 -1.40
C VAL A 184 7.45 -5.29 -2.22
N VAL A 185 8.44 -4.66 -1.59
CA VAL A 185 9.38 -3.75 -2.28
C VAL A 185 10.27 -4.50 -3.27
N GLU A 186 10.82 -5.65 -2.89
CA GLU A 186 11.68 -6.46 -3.78
C GLU A 186 10.89 -7.10 -4.92
N ASN A 187 9.59 -7.28 -4.76
CA ASN A 187 8.68 -7.79 -5.79
C ASN A 187 7.78 -6.67 -6.36
N GLY A 188 8.28 -5.43 -6.34
CA GLY A 188 7.51 -4.23 -6.67
C GLY A 188 6.90 -4.26 -8.07
N ASP A 189 7.57 -4.86 -9.05
CA ASP A 189 7.07 -4.92 -10.43
C ASP A 189 5.73 -5.67 -10.53
N TYR A 190 5.60 -6.80 -9.83
CA TYR A 190 4.34 -7.58 -9.80
C TYR A 190 3.23 -6.82 -9.08
N VAL A 191 3.57 -6.19 -7.96
CA VAL A 191 2.61 -5.45 -7.13
C VAL A 191 2.11 -4.22 -7.88
N VAL A 192 3.01 -3.47 -8.51
CA VAL A 192 2.68 -2.28 -9.31
C VAL A 192 1.89 -2.66 -10.54
N ASP A 193 2.25 -3.74 -11.25
CA ASP A 193 1.47 -4.22 -12.41
C ASP A 193 0.04 -4.61 -12.01
N MET A 194 -0.13 -5.38 -10.94
CA MET A 194 -1.45 -5.74 -10.40
C MET A 194 -2.26 -4.48 -10.04
N LEU A 195 -1.69 -3.58 -9.24
CA LEU A 195 -2.37 -2.35 -8.82
C LEU A 195 -2.74 -1.49 -10.03
N SER A 196 -1.84 -1.37 -11.01
CA SER A 196 -2.06 -0.63 -12.26
C SER A 196 -3.21 -1.24 -13.07
N ARG A 197 -3.28 -2.57 -13.19
CA ARG A 197 -4.41 -3.26 -13.84
C ARG A 197 -5.72 -3.03 -13.11
N HIS A 198 -5.73 -3.15 -11.79
CA HIS A 198 -6.92 -2.95 -10.97
C HIS A 198 -7.45 -1.52 -11.06
N ILE A 199 -6.58 -0.52 -11.09
CA ILE A 199 -6.97 0.89 -11.28
C ILE A 199 -7.59 1.14 -12.66
N ARG A 200 -7.10 0.48 -13.71
CA ARG A 200 -7.68 0.62 -15.07
C ARG A 200 -9.09 0.04 -15.18
N HIS A 201 -9.42 -0.94 -14.33
CA HIS A 201 -10.68 -1.70 -14.36
C HIS A 201 -11.37 -1.69 -12.98
N LEU A 202 -11.51 -0.51 -12.38
CA LEU A 202 -12.15 -0.34 -11.05
C LEU A 202 -13.61 -0.80 -10.99
N ASP A 203 -14.26 -0.95 -12.14
CA ASP A 203 -15.58 -1.55 -12.29
C ASP A 203 -15.58 -3.06 -12.03
N GLN A 204 -14.49 -3.75 -12.39
CA GLN A 204 -14.32 -5.19 -12.18
C GLN A 204 -13.66 -5.52 -10.84
N HIS A 205 -13.06 -4.51 -10.19
CA HIS A 205 -12.31 -4.68 -8.96
C HIS A 205 -12.81 -3.71 -7.86
N PRO A 206 -13.99 -3.94 -7.26
CA PRO A 206 -14.50 -3.08 -6.19
C PRO A 206 -13.59 -3.09 -4.95
N ARG A 207 -12.77 -4.14 -4.77
CA ARG A 207 -11.82 -4.26 -3.65
C ARG A 207 -10.50 -3.51 -3.82
N THR A 208 -10.28 -2.81 -4.94
CA THR A 208 -8.98 -2.15 -5.20
C THR A 208 -8.57 -1.18 -4.09
N SER A 209 -9.52 -0.49 -3.46
CA SER A 209 -9.19 0.42 -2.36
C SER A 209 -8.67 -0.31 -1.11
N GLN A 210 -9.21 -1.49 -0.79
CA GLN A 210 -8.72 -2.35 0.27
C GLN A 210 -7.31 -2.87 -0.04
N LEU A 211 -7.05 -3.25 -1.29
CA LEU A 211 -5.74 -3.69 -1.75
C LEU A 211 -4.69 -2.56 -1.64
N PHE A 212 -5.05 -1.33 -2.02
CA PHE A 212 -4.21 -0.15 -1.78
C PHE A 212 -3.93 0.07 -0.30
N ALA A 213 -4.96 -0.03 0.55
CA ALA A 213 -4.79 0.05 1.99
C ALA A 213 -3.88 -1.07 2.54
N ALA A 214 -3.95 -2.28 1.99
CA ALA A 214 -3.07 -3.37 2.35
C ALA A 214 -1.61 -3.02 2.05
N VAL A 215 -1.32 -2.72 0.78
CA VAL A 215 0.04 -2.45 0.30
C VAL A 215 0.62 -1.22 0.99
N LEU A 216 -0.10 -0.10 1.03
CA LEU A 216 0.46 1.16 1.51
C LEU A 216 0.45 1.30 3.04
N ARG A 217 -0.60 0.83 3.71
CA ARG A 217 -0.75 1.06 5.17
C ARG A 217 -0.34 -0.14 6.01
N ARG A 218 -0.51 -1.37 5.51
CA ARG A 218 -0.35 -2.59 6.34
C ARG A 218 0.98 -3.30 6.15
N THR A 219 1.74 -2.99 5.11
CA THR A 219 3.05 -3.63 4.87
C THR A 219 4.25 -2.78 5.24
N ASN A 220 4.09 -1.47 5.49
CA ASN A 220 5.17 -0.48 5.60
C ASN A 220 5.98 -0.27 4.30
N ALA A 221 5.45 -0.71 3.14
CA ALA A 221 6.08 -0.50 1.83
C ALA A 221 5.78 0.88 1.21
N ALA A 222 5.00 1.74 1.86
CA ALA A 222 4.62 3.07 1.35
C ALA A 222 5.83 3.88 0.84
N ARG A 223 6.92 3.92 1.62
CA ARG A 223 8.18 4.62 1.30
C ARG A 223 8.66 4.43 -0.14
N SER A 224 8.59 3.20 -0.63
CA SER A 224 8.99 2.86 -1.99
C SER A 224 7.81 2.86 -2.95
N MET A 225 6.67 2.31 -2.53
CA MET A 225 5.51 2.11 -3.41
C MET A 225 4.84 3.41 -3.83
N VAL A 226 4.83 4.46 -2.99
CA VAL A 226 4.24 5.76 -3.34
C VAL A 226 4.85 6.32 -4.62
N ARG A 227 6.16 6.15 -4.81
CA ARG A 227 6.85 6.61 -6.02
C ARG A 227 6.51 5.76 -7.24
N LEU A 228 6.54 4.44 -7.09
CA LEU A 228 6.26 3.51 -8.20
C LEU A 228 4.81 3.63 -8.68
N LEU A 229 3.89 4.00 -7.79
CA LEU A 229 2.48 4.19 -8.11
C LEU A 229 2.12 5.58 -8.64
N ALA A 230 3.07 6.53 -8.68
CA ALA A 230 2.80 7.90 -9.14
C ALA A 230 2.27 7.93 -10.59
N GLU A 231 2.92 7.22 -11.53
CA GLU A 231 2.47 7.18 -12.92
C GLU A 231 1.17 6.38 -13.11
N PRO A 232 0.97 5.19 -12.52
CA PRO A 232 -0.32 4.50 -12.54
C PRO A 232 -1.48 5.38 -12.05
N ILE A 233 -1.30 6.10 -10.94
CA ILE A 233 -2.31 7.03 -10.40
C ILE A 233 -2.54 8.19 -11.36
N ARG A 234 -1.48 8.82 -11.88
CA ARG A 234 -1.57 9.92 -12.87
C ARG A 234 -2.31 9.49 -14.13
N SER A 235 -1.99 8.31 -14.66
CA SER A 235 -2.67 7.75 -15.82
C SER A 235 -4.16 7.58 -15.55
N ALA A 236 -4.54 7.18 -14.33
CA ALA A 236 -5.93 7.02 -13.95
C ALA A 236 -6.64 8.35 -13.67
N LEU A 237 -5.96 9.35 -13.13
CA LEU A 237 -6.47 10.72 -13.02
C LEU A 237 -6.87 11.29 -14.39
N ARG A 238 -6.04 11.05 -15.42
CA ARG A 238 -6.33 11.47 -16.80
C ARG A 238 -7.56 10.79 -17.39
N THR A 239 -7.89 9.57 -16.98
CA THR A 239 -9.10 8.86 -17.46
C THR A 239 -10.38 9.29 -16.73
N LEU A 240 -10.29 9.97 -15.58
CA LEU A 240 -11.42 10.60 -14.88
C LEU A 240 -11.87 11.94 -15.49
N SER A 241 -11.85 12.03 -16.81
CA SER A 241 -12.43 13.16 -17.54
C SER A 241 -13.89 13.44 -17.12
N ILE A 242 -14.34 14.67 -17.37
CA ILE A 242 -15.73 15.12 -17.10
C ILE A 242 -16.78 14.14 -17.68
N THR A 243 -16.44 13.50 -18.80
CA THR A 243 -17.30 12.55 -19.52
C THR A 243 -17.46 11.19 -18.82
N SER A 244 -16.43 10.72 -18.11
CA SER A 244 -16.45 9.45 -17.35
C SER A 244 -17.10 9.64 -15.98
N ARG A 245 -16.94 10.82 -15.35
CA ARG A 245 -17.60 11.21 -14.09
C ARG A 245 -19.12 11.12 -14.15
N ASN A 246 -19.71 11.52 -15.28
CA ASN A 246 -21.16 11.57 -15.48
C ASN A 246 -21.79 10.23 -15.87
N ARG A 247 -21.02 9.29 -16.43
CA ARG A 247 -21.54 8.00 -16.91
C ARG A 247 -21.40 6.86 -15.90
N TYR A 248 -20.43 6.92 -14.98
CA TYR A 248 -20.14 5.85 -14.03
C TYR A 248 -19.82 6.40 -12.63
N GLN A 249 -20.87 6.63 -11.83
CA GLN A 249 -20.75 7.18 -10.47
C GLN A 249 -19.95 6.27 -9.54
N ASP A 250 -20.17 4.96 -9.61
CA ASP A 250 -19.45 3.97 -8.81
C ASP A 250 -17.95 3.93 -9.14
N HIS A 251 -17.59 4.15 -10.41
CA HIS A 251 -16.20 4.26 -10.83
C HIS A 251 -15.50 5.45 -10.17
N SER A 252 -16.19 6.61 -10.11
CA SER A 252 -15.66 7.81 -9.45
C SER A 252 -15.48 7.60 -7.95
N ARG A 253 -16.43 6.91 -7.31
CA ARG A 253 -16.36 6.56 -5.88
C ARG A 253 -15.19 5.62 -5.58
N ASN A 254 -15.06 4.53 -6.34
CA ASN A 254 -13.98 3.54 -6.18
C ASN A 254 -12.61 4.19 -6.41
N PHE A 255 -12.51 5.07 -7.41
CA PHE A 255 -11.28 5.80 -7.66
C PHE A 255 -10.90 6.74 -6.51
N LEU A 256 -11.88 7.48 -5.96
CA LEU A 256 -11.62 8.37 -4.82
C LEU A 256 -11.20 7.58 -3.57
N LEU A 257 -11.73 6.38 -3.37
CA LEU A 257 -11.27 5.50 -2.29
C LEU A 257 -9.80 5.10 -2.47
N VAL A 258 -9.39 4.72 -3.69
CA VAL A 258 -7.99 4.41 -4.03
C VAL A 258 -7.10 5.64 -3.84
N THR A 259 -7.52 6.78 -4.37
CA THR A 259 -6.79 8.06 -4.27
C THR A 259 -6.61 8.47 -2.81
N ARG A 260 -7.63 8.29 -1.97
CA ARG A 260 -7.54 8.60 -0.54
C ARG A 260 -6.47 7.78 0.16
N GLU A 261 -6.38 6.48 -0.11
CA GLU A 261 -5.34 5.63 0.49
C GLU A 261 -3.94 6.00 -0.03
N TYR A 262 -3.82 6.38 -1.30
CA TYR A 262 -2.58 6.91 -1.87
C TYR A 262 -2.16 8.25 -1.23
N CYS A 263 -3.07 9.24 -1.12
CA CYS A 263 -2.82 10.51 -0.46
C CYS A 263 -2.45 10.33 1.02
N ARG A 264 -3.09 9.39 1.73
CA ARG A 264 -2.73 9.07 3.11
C ARG A 264 -1.30 8.54 3.22
N ALA A 265 -0.87 7.70 2.28
CA ALA A 265 0.50 7.23 2.21
C ALA A 265 1.48 8.38 1.95
N ILE A 266 1.17 9.28 1.00
CA ILE A 266 1.95 10.50 0.76
C ILE A 266 2.09 11.33 2.04
N VAL A 267 1.01 11.57 2.78
CA VAL A 267 1.06 12.33 4.04
C VAL A 267 2.03 11.71 5.04
N GLY A 268 1.97 10.38 5.24
CA GLY A 268 2.87 9.68 6.15
C GLY A 268 4.34 9.79 5.73
N GLU A 269 4.62 9.68 4.43
CA GLU A 269 5.96 9.81 3.88
C GLU A 269 6.51 11.23 4.02
N VAL A 270 5.72 12.24 3.64
CA VAL A 270 6.11 13.64 3.77
C VAL A 270 6.31 14.02 5.24
N GLU A 271 5.50 13.48 6.16
CA GLU A 271 5.67 13.72 7.60
C GLU A 271 6.96 13.09 8.16
N SER A 272 7.29 11.87 7.70
CA SER A 272 8.57 11.23 8.03
C SER A 272 9.76 12.06 7.54
N ILE A 273 9.70 12.55 6.30
CA ILE A 273 10.71 13.44 5.73
C ILE A 273 10.80 14.73 6.54
N CYS A 274 9.68 15.40 6.79
CA CYS A 274 9.61 16.66 7.54
C CYS A 274 10.26 16.52 8.94
N THR A 275 10.03 15.41 9.62
CA THR A 275 10.63 15.13 10.94
C THR A 275 12.15 15.00 10.84
N LYS A 276 12.66 14.30 9.82
CA LYS A 276 14.10 14.18 9.57
C LYS A 276 14.72 15.53 9.18
N SER A 277 14.08 16.28 8.28
CA SER A 277 14.54 17.61 7.86
C SER A 277 14.69 18.55 9.05
N LYS A 278 13.69 18.59 9.95
CA LYS A 278 13.73 19.39 11.18
C LYS A 278 14.84 18.98 12.14
N SER A 279 15.10 17.68 12.28
CA SER A 279 16.21 17.19 13.11
C SER A 279 17.55 17.68 12.57
N VAL A 280 17.76 17.61 11.25
CA VAL A 280 19.00 18.06 10.61
C VAL A 280 19.15 19.57 10.73
N VAL A 281 18.10 20.34 10.40
CA VAL A 281 18.11 21.81 10.57
C VAL A 281 18.37 22.19 12.01
N GLY A 282 17.77 21.51 12.99
CA GLY A 282 18.02 21.78 14.40
C GLY A 282 19.46 21.49 14.85
N ALA A 283 20.16 20.56 14.20
CA ALA A 283 21.59 20.36 14.42
C ALA A 283 22.42 21.49 13.79
N VAL A 284 22.11 21.85 12.54
CA VAL A 284 22.79 22.92 11.80
C VAL A 284 22.59 24.30 12.47
N GLN A 285 21.38 24.59 12.94
CA GLN A 285 21.00 25.87 13.55
C GLN A 285 21.71 26.18 14.87
N LYS A 286 22.25 25.17 15.56
CA LYS A 286 23.05 25.39 16.77
C LYS A 286 24.34 26.16 16.46
N TYR A 287 24.88 25.96 15.27
CA TYR A 287 26.16 26.51 14.85
C TYR A 287 25.94 27.67 13.89
N HIS A 288 25.01 27.54 12.95
CA HIS A 288 24.62 28.60 12.02
C HIS A 288 23.18 29.02 12.29
N PRO A 289 22.88 30.06 13.09
CA PRO A 289 21.51 30.40 13.49
C PRO A 289 20.68 31.13 12.43
N GLU A 290 21.32 31.84 11.50
CA GLU A 290 20.66 32.60 10.42
C GLU A 290 20.84 31.89 9.06
N GLU A 291 20.08 32.25 8.03
CA GLU A 291 20.34 31.71 6.69
C GLU A 291 21.61 32.39 6.14
N PRO A 292 22.60 31.64 5.63
CA PRO A 292 23.86 32.24 5.17
C PRO A 292 23.58 33.21 4.02
N ASP A 293 24.12 34.42 4.15
CA ASP A 293 24.33 35.31 3.01
C ASP A 293 25.45 34.72 2.15
N SER A 294 25.39 34.96 0.83
CA SER A 294 26.04 34.12 -0.20
C SER A 294 27.57 33.96 -0.12
N ASP A 295 28.25 34.69 0.76
CA ASP A 295 29.68 34.92 0.71
C ASP A 295 30.42 34.60 2.03
N ASP A 296 29.73 34.08 3.06
CA ASP A 296 30.37 33.76 4.35
C ASP A 296 31.04 32.38 4.33
N GLU A 297 32.38 32.36 4.21
CA GLU A 297 33.19 31.17 4.43
C GLU A 297 33.17 30.76 5.91
N LEU A 298 32.89 29.49 6.16
CA LEU A 298 32.85 28.94 7.51
C LEU A 298 34.24 28.47 7.97
N THR A 299 34.60 28.78 9.21
CA THR A 299 35.90 28.46 9.80
C THR A 299 36.10 26.95 10.03
N GLU A 300 37.33 26.44 9.92
CA GLU A 300 37.64 25.01 10.11
C GLU A 300 37.14 24.43 11.46
N ILE A 301 37.22 25.21 12.54
CA ILE A 301 36.74 24.83 13.88
C ILE A 301 35.23 24.53 13.87
N PHE A 302 34.47 25.30 13.09
CA PHE A 302 33.05 25.12 12.93
C PHE A 302 32.73 23.79 12.23
N VAL A 303 33.54 23.40 11.24
CA VAL A 303 33.33 22.18 10.43
C VAL A 303 33.46 20.93 11.29
N ASP A 304 34.46 20.89 12.18
CA ASP A 304 34.65 19.78 13.11
C ASP A 304 33.50 19.67 14.11
N GLU A 305 33.04 20.80 14.65
CA GLU A 305 31.90 20.83 15.57
C GLU A 305 30.59 20.43 14.89
N LEU A 306 30.31 20.94 13.69
CA LEU A 306 29.13 20.55 12.91
C LEU A 306 29.15 19.06 12.58
N SER A 307 30.30 18.54 12.12
CA SER A 307 30.47 17.11 11.79
C SER A 307 30.25 16.21 13.00
N SER A 308 30.61 16.67 14.21
CA SER A 308 30.35 15.93 15.45
C SER A 308 28.86 15.89 15.86
N SER A 309 28.07 16.85 15.37
CA SER A 309 26.66 17.01 15.72
C SER A 309 25.69 16.31 14.76
N LEU A 310 26.13 16.07 13.53
CA LEU A 310 25.38 15.37 12.50
C LEU A 310 25.44 13.85 12.73
N SER A 311 24.38 13.16 12.33
CA SER A 311 24.34 11.68 12.39
C SER A 311 25.26 11.02 11.37
N GLU A 312 25.63 11.75 10.33
CA GLU A 312 26.44 11.34 9.19
C GLU A 312 27.44 12.45 8.89
N ASP A 313 28.43 12.16 8.03
CA ASP A 313 29.34 13.20 7.55
C ASP A 313 28.60 14.26 6.71
N ILE A 314 29.30 15.36 6.42
CA ILE A 314 28.74 16.51 5.69
C ILE A 314 28.25 16.10 4.30
N GLU A 315 28.99 15.25 3.59
CA GLU A 315 28.62 14.80 2.25
C GLU A 315 27.46 13.79 2.28
N GLY A 316 27.43 12.87 3.24
CA GLY A 316 26.28 11.98 3.51
C GLY A 316 25.02 12.78 3.82
N THR A 317 25.15 13.80 4.67
CA THR A 317 24.03 14.72 4.98
C THR A 317 23.56 15.45 3.72
N ARG A 318 24.46 16.00 2.90
CA ARG A 318 24.13 16.69 1.64
C ARG A 318 23.40 15.76 0.67
N THR A 319 23.93 14.58 0.42
CA THR A 319 23.35 13.59 -0.49
C THR A 319 21.96 13.14 -0.02
N ASN A 320 21.78 12.95 1.28
CA ASN A 320 20.50 12.63 1.88
C ASN A 320 19.49 13.80 1.80
N CYS A 321 19.92 15.06 1.98
CA CYS A 321 19.06 16.23 1.75
C CYS A 321 18.56 16.30 0.31
N ILE A 322 19.47 16.12 -0.67
CA ILE A 322 19.11 16.09 -2.10
C ILE A 322 18.14 14.94 -2.40
N SER A 323 18.38 13.76 -1.83
CA SER A 323 17.50 12.61 -1.97
C SER A 323 16.10 12.90 -1.43
N ARG A 324 15.98 13.43 -0.21
CA ARG A 324 14.70 13.82 0.39
C ARG A 324 13.98 14.90 -0.43
N ALA A 325 14.70 15.90 -0.93
CA ALA A 325 14.10 16.93 -1.77
C ALA A 325 13.57 16.39 -3.11
N ARG A 326 14.25 15.41 -3.73
CA ARG A 326 13.74 14.70 -4.92
C ARG A 326 12.51 13.83 -4.61
N LEU A 327 12.49 13.20 -3.44
CA LEU A 327 11.31 12.46 -2.98
C LEU A 327 10.11 13.39 -2.81
N LEU A 328 10.31 14.55 -2.18
CA LEU A 328 9.30 15.59 -2.04
C LEU A 328 8.81 16.09 -3.40
N GLN A 329 9.68 16.30 -4.38
CA GLN A 329 9.29 16.70 -5.73
C GLN A 329 8.24 15.77 -6.34
N SER A 330 8.51 14.46 -6.34
CA SER A 330 7.60 13.48 -6.91
C SER A 330 6.23 13.47 -6.21
N MET A 331 6.22 13.65 -4.89
CA MET A 331 4.99 13.66 -4.10
C MET A 331 4.21 14.96 -4.26
N VAL A 332 4.88 16.12 -4.30
CA VAL A 332 4.25 17.42 -4.55
C VAL A 332 3.56 17.41 -5.92
N VAL A 333 4.26 16.98 -6.98
CA VAL A 333 3.67 16.90 -8.33
C VAL A 333 2.42 16.01 -8.32
N SER A 334 2.50 14.83 -7.72
CA SER A 334 1.36 13.90 -7.65
C SER A 334 0.20 14.48 -6.83
N SER A 335 0.49 15.14 -5.71
CA SER A 335 -0.50 15.83 -4.87
C SER A 335 -1.22 16.95 -5.64
N LEU A 336 -0.51 17.75 -6.42
CA LEU A 336 -1.09 18.84 -7.21
C LEU A 336 -1.99 18.31 -8.32
N GLU A 337 -1.54 17.30 -9.09
CA GLU A 337 -2.35 16.67 -10.14
C GLU A 337 -3.63 16.05 -9.58
N ILE A 338 -3.55 15.44 -8.39
CA ILE A 338 -4.74 14.95 -7.68
C ILE A 338 -5.66 16.11 -7.35
N LEU A 339 -5.16 17.18 -6.72
CA LEU A 339 -5.93 18.33 -6.28
C LEU A 339 -6.72 18.98 -7.44
N GLU A 340 -6.04 19.22 -8.56
CA GLU A 340 -6.63 19.80 -9.76
C GLU A 340 -7.74 18.90 -10.33
N THR A 341 -7.52 17.59 -10.31
CA THR A 341 -8.47 16.63 -10.85
C THR A 341 -9.72 16.50 -9.97
N ILE A 342 -9.54 16.36 -8.65
CA ILE A 342 -10.63 16.04 -7.73
C ILE A 342 -11.28 17.27 -7.08
N GLY A 343 -10.65 18.45 -7.13
CA GLY A 343 -11.18 19.68 -6.51
C GLY A 343 -12.60 20.00 -6.98
N GLY A 344 -12.86 19.90 -8.29
CA GLY A 344 -14.20 20.10 -8.84
C GLY A 344 -15.24 19.05 -8.42
N LEU A 345 -14.83 17.89 -7.88
CA LEU A 345 -15.76 16.87 -7.38
C LEU A 345 -16.42 17.26 -6.06
N LEU A 346 -15.93 18.31 -5.38
CA LEU A 346 -16.61 18.94 -4.25
C LEU A 346 -17.98 19.50 -4.63
N GLU A 347 -18.19 19.80 -5.91
CA GLU A 347 -19.46 20.33 -6.43
C GLU A 347 -20.40 19.21 -6.92
N SER A 348 -20.00 17.95 -6.78
CA SER A 348 -20.81 16.82 -7.24
C SER A 348 -22.17 16.77 -6.52
N PRO A 349 -23.28 16.46 -7.21
CA PRO A 349 -24.56 16.24 -6.54
C PRO A 349 -24.53 15.00 -5.63
N ASP A 350 -23.65 14.03 -5.90
CA ASP A 350 -23.51 12.82 -5.10
C ASP A 350 -22.75 13.09 -3.80
N ALA A 351 -23.36 12.69 -2.68
CA ALA A 351 -22.80 12.92 -1.36
C ALA A 351 -21.57 12.05 -1.05
N GLY A 352 -21.53 10.81 -1.57
CA GLY A 352 -20.39 9.91 -1.38
C GLY A 352 -19.14 10.43 -2.07
N VAL A 353 -19.28 10.85 -3.33
CA VAL A 353 -18.23 11.48 -4.13
C VAL A 353 -17.74 12.76 -3.46
N ARG A 354 -18.64 13.64 -3.00
CA ARG A 354 -18.23 14.86 -2.29
C ARG A 354 -17.49 14.58 -0.98
N SER A 355 -18.02 13.69 -0.15
CA SER A 355 -17.38 13.29 1.12
C SER A 355 -15.96 12.77 0.88
N LEU A 356 -15.79 11.90 -0.12
CA LEU A 356 -14.49 11.33 -0.46
C LEU A 356 -13.55 12.34 -1.12
N ALA A 357 -14.05 13.22 -1.98
CA ALA A 357 -13.28 14.30 -2.56
C ALA A 357 -12.77 15.25 -1.48
N ALA A 358 -13.63 15.70 -0.56
CA ALA A 358 -13.26 16.57 0.55
C ALA A 358 -12.17 15.95 1.44
N ARG A 359 -12.34 14.68 1.82
CA ARG A 359 -11.33 13.94 2.60
C ARG A 359 -10.01 13.79 1.86
N SER A 360 -10.03 13.53 0.56
CA SER A 360 -8.83 13.38 -0.25
C SER A 360 -8.11 14.72 -0.45
N CYS A 361 -8.84 15.80 -0.73
CA CYS A 361 -8.29 17.15 -0.78
C CYS A 361 -7.67 17.57 0.56
N ALA A 362 -8.28 17.19 1.69
CA ALA A 362 -7.73 17.51 3.01
C ALA A 362 -6.37 16.83 3.23
N LEU A 363 -6.24 15.55 2.83
CA LEU A 363 -4.95 14.85 2.86
C LEU A 363 -3.92 15.50 1.93
N VAL A 364 -4.32 15.91 0.73
CA VAL A 364 -3.44 16.63 -0.19
C VAL A 364 -2.96 17.94 0.44
N MET A 365 -3.85 18.76 0.98
CA MET A 365 -3.50 20.02 1.65
C MET A 365 -2.56 19.81 2.84
N GLN A 366 -2.81 18.77 3.64
CA GLN A 366 -1.91 18.38 4.72
C GLN A 366 -0.52 17.99 4.19
N SER A 367 -0.45 17.22 3.10
CA SER A 367 0.81 16.83 2.49
C SER A 367 1.59 18.04 1.96
N LEU A 368 0.91 18.99 1.30
CA LEU A 368 1.54 20.20 0.78
C LEU A 368 2.08 21.09 1.90
N GLY A 369 1.33 21.29 2.99
CA GLY A 369 1.81 22.07 4.13
C GLY A 369 3.04 21.45 4.82
N LYS A 370 3.07 20.12 4.94
CA LYS A 370 4.25 19.41 5.47
C LYS A 370 5.43 19.46 4.49
N ALA A 371 5.16 19.36 3.19
CA ALA A 371 6.17 19.46 2.14
C ALA A 371 6.77 20.87 2.06
N GLU A 372 5.96 21.93 2.17
CA GLU A 372 6.42 23.32 2.23
C GLU A 372 7.39 23.52 3.41
N SER A 373 7.02 23.03 4.60
CA SER A 373 7.89 23.07 5.78
C SER A 373 9.18 22.28 5.55
N ALA A 374 9.11 21.05 5.04
CA ALA A 374 10.28 20.22 4.80
C ALA A 374 11.21 20.85 3.74
N LEU A 375 10.67 21.39 2.65
CA LEU A 375 11.46 22.05 1.60
C LEU A 375 12.13 23.33 2.09
N LYS A 376 11.49 24.07 3.00
CA LYS A 376 12.14 25.21 3.68
C LYS A 376 13.37 24.74 4.46
N ASP A 377 13.23 23.66 5.21
CA ASP A 377 14.29 23.07 6.02
C ASP A 377 15.43 22.51 5.14
N GLU A 378 15.11 21.73 4.10
CA GLU A 378 16.10 21.21 3.15
C GLU A 378 16.84 22.33 2.41
N LYS A 379 16.14 23.41 2.01
CA LYS A 379 16.75 24.57 1.36
C LYS A 379 17.75 25.26 2.27
N TYR A 380 17.37 25.44 3.54
CA TYR A 380 18.25 26.01 4.56
C TYR A 380 19.51 25.17 4.73
N THR A 381 19.34 23.87 4.98
CA THR A 381 20.47 22.95 5.16
C THR A 381 21.37 22.94 3.93
N LEU A 382 20.83 22.86 2.72
CA LEU A 382 21.65 22.84 1.51
C LEU A 382 22.41 24.14 1.29
N LYS A 383 21.83 25.30 1.59
CA LYS A 383 22.54 26.59 1.49
C LYS A 383 23.70 26.67 2.48
N VAL A 384 23.47 26.24 3.71
CA VAL A 384 24.52 26.15 4.73
C VAL A 384 25.60 25.18 4.26
N LEU A 385 25.24 23.97 3.81
CA LEU A 385 26.18 22.99 3.28
C LEU A 385 26.94 23.46 2.02
N GLN A 386 26.37 24.36 1.23
CA GLN A 386 27.02 24.95 0.05
C GLN A 386 28.09 25.97 0.41
N SER A 387 27.89 26.79 1.44
CA SER A 387 28.88 27.78 1.87
C SER A 387 30.15 27.15 2.45
N TYR A 388 30.14 25.88 2.87
CA TYR A 388 31.37 25.19 3.33
C TYR A 388 32.26 24.65 2.21
N ASN A 389 31.69 24.10 1.13
CA ASN A 389 32.46 23.28 0.18
C ASN A 389 32.77 23.97 -1.16
N GLY A 390 32.24 25.18 -1.42
CA GLY A 390 32.45 25.90 -2.69
C GLY A 390 32.02 25.13 -3.95
N LEU A 391 31.30 24.01 -3.79
CA LEU A 391 30.94 23.10 -4.87
C LEU A 391 29.62 23.54 -5.53
N ASP A 392 29.75 23.92 -6.79
CA ASP A 392 28.69 24.45 -7.64
C ASP A 392 27.52 23.48 -7.84
N SER A 393 26.33 24.07 -7.74
CA SER A 393 25.00 23.60 -8.11
C SER A 393 24.33 22.53 -7.22
N ILE A 394 23.16 22.89 -6.69
CA ILE A 394 22.11 21.92 -6.35
C ILE A 394 21.63 21.35 -7.69
N PRO A 395 21.49 20.03 -7.83
CA PRO A 395 21.21 19.39 -9.14
C PRO A 395 19.82 19.70 -9.73
N PHE A 396 18.97 20.49 -9.05
CA PHE A 396 17.67 20.94 -9.55
C PHE A 396 17.17 22.18 -8.80
N ASP A 397 16.22 22.92 -9.37
CA ASP A 397 15.70 24.16 -8.80
C ASP A 397 14.78 23.90 -7.59
N LEU A 398 15.40 23.81 -6.42
CA LEU A 398 14.72 23.68 -5.12
C LEU A 398 13.86 24.90 -4.79
N THR A 399 14.18 26.07 -5.33
CA THR A 399 13.41 27.29 -5.09
C THR A 399 12.10 27.25 -5.88
N SER A 400 12.11 26.77 -7.13
CA SER A 400 10.88 26.49 -7.90
C SER A 400 10.01 25.46 -7.17
N LEU A 401 10.61 24.34 -6.76
CA LEU A 401 9.87 23.30 -6.04
C LEU A 401 9.23 23.81 -4.74
N HIS A 402 9.97 24.60 -3.96
CA HIS A 402 9.41 25.24 -2.77
C HIS A 402 8.23 26.16 -3.12
N LYS A 403 8.31 26.92 -4.21
CA LYS A 403 7.20 27.78 -4.68
C LYS A 403 5.97 26.97 -5.08
N GLU A 404 6.15 25.83 -5.76
CA GLU A 404 5.06 24.92 -6.16
C GLU A 404 4.35 24.30 -4.95
N ALA A 405 5.11 23.95 -3.91
CA ALA A 405 4.57 23.35 -2.69
C ALA A 405 3.84 24.35 -1.77
N ARG A 406 3.97 25.67 -2.00
CA ARG A 406 3.33 26.69 -1.16
C ARG A 406 1.83 26.48 -1.12
N VAL A 407 1.27 26.43 0.08
CA VAL A 407 -0.15 26.05 0.22
C VAL A 407 -1.11 27.18 -0.16
N LEU A 408 -0.69 28.43 -0.01
CA LEU A 408 -1.59 29.59 -0.15
C LEU A 408 -2.27 29.73 -1.53
N PRO A 409 -1.56 29.59 -2.67
CA PRO A 409 -2.20 29.61 -3.99
C PRO A 409 -3.26 28.52 -4.14
N HIS A 410 -2.94 27.30 -3.70
CA HIS A 410 -3.86 26.16 -3.78
C HIS A 410 -5.10 26.34 -2.90
N VAL A 411 -4.97 27.02 -1.75
CA VAL A 411 -6.12 27.38 -0.90
C VAL A 411 -7.05 28.36 -1.61
N HIS A 412 -6.48 29.32 -2.35
CA HIS A 412 -7.26 30.27 -3.13
C HIS A 412 -8.00 29.57 -4.28
N ASP A 413 -7.34 28.67 -5.00
CA ASP A 413 -7.93 27.95 -6.12
C ASP A 413 -9.02 26.97 -5.68
N MET A 414 -8.87 26.36 -4.50
CA MET A 414 -9.89 25.49 -3.91
C MET A 414 -11.09 26.22 -3.32
N TRP A 415 -10.94 27.50 -2.96
CA TRP A 415 -11.95 28.24 -2.20
C TRP A 415 -13.35 28.22 -2.82
N PRO A 416 -13.53 28.46 -4.14
CA PRO A 416 -14.86 28.43 -4.77
C PRO A 416 -15.56 27.07 -4.61
N HIS A 417 -14.81 25.97 -4.75
CA HIS A 417 -15.31 24.61 -4.66
C HIS A 417 -15.75 24.26 -3.22
N VAL A 418 -14.98 24.69 -2.22
CA VAL A 418 -15.31 24.51 -0.79
C VAL A 418 -16.56 25.28 -0.43
N VAL A 419 -16.66 26.55 -0.84
CA VAL A 419 -17.84 27.39 -0.60
C VAL A 419 -19.07 26.77 -1.27
N SER A 420 -18.95 26.31 -2.52
CA SER A 420 -20.03 25.64 -3.24
C SER A 420 -20.54 24.39 -2.51
N SER A 421 -19.63 23.56 -1.99
CA SER A 421 -19.96 22.33 -1.25
C SER A 421 -20.69 22.60 0.08
N LEU A 422 -20.38 23.72 0.76
CA LEU A 422 -21.03 24.17 2.01
C LEU A 422 -22.30 25.00 1.78
N SER A 423 -22.61 25.35 0.52
CA SER A 423 -23.69 26.28 0.20
C SER A 423 -25.02 25.56 -0.05
N ASP A 424 -26.10 26.14 0.47
CA ASP A 424 -27.47 25.69 0.19
C ASP A 424 -27.94 26.01 -1.24
N LYS A 425 -27.21 26.85 -2.01
CA LYS A 425 -27.65 27.31 -3.35
C LYS A 425 -27.98 26.18 -4.30
N ASN A 426 -27.38 25.01 -4.13
CA ASN A 426 -27.60 23.87 -5.00
C ASN A 426 -28.45 22.75 -4.35
N ARG A 427 -28.98 22.93 -3.13
CA ARG A 427 -29.53 21.85 -2.27
C ARG A 427 -28.55 20.69 -2.04
N ILE A 428 -27.28 20.93 -2.31
CA ILE A 428 -26.15 19.99 -2.18
C ILE A 428 -25.79 19.83 -0.68
N SER A 429 -25.98 20.86 0.14
CA SER A 429 -25.46 20.98 1.52
C SER A 429 -26.35 20.42 2.65
N ILE A 430 -27.34 19.55 2.36
CA ILE A 430 -28.30 19.08 3.40
C ILE A 430 -27.85 17.76 4.05
N GLN A 431 -26.85 17.07 3.49
CA GLN A 431 -26.41 15.78 4.02
C GLN A 431 -25.25 15.93 5.03
N PRO A 432 -25.31 15.28 6.20
CA PRO A 432 -24.37 15.52 7.30
C PRO A 432 -22.94 15.07 6.96
N GLU A 433 -22.77 13.92 6.31
CA GLU A 433 -21.44 13.37 6.00
C GLU A 433 -20.59 14.26 5.07
N PRO A 434 -21.05 14.70 3.88
CA PRO A 434 -20.25 15.56 3.01
C PRO A 434 -20.04 16.96 3.62
N PHE A 435 -20.99 17.45 4.42
CA PHE A 435 -20.84 18.70 5.14
C PHE A 435 -19.70 18.63 6.18
N GLU A 436 -19.70 17.59 7.02
CA GLU A 436 -18.64 17.34 7.99
C GLU A 436 -17.28 17.18 7.30
N ALA A 437 -17.21 16.40 6.23
CA ALA A 437 -15.98 16.20 5.45
C ALA A 437 -15.45 17.52 4.86
N THR A 438 -16.34 18.40 4.39
CA THR A 438 -15.96 19.71 3.84
C THR A 438 -15.51 20.68 4.94
N LEU A 439 -16.12 20.64 6.13
CA LEU A 439 -15.65 21.39 7.29
C LEU A 439 -14.27 20.93 7.77
N GLN A 440 -14.01 19.62 7.74
CA GLN A 440 -12.68 19.08 8.03
C GLN A 440 -11.65 19.61 7.02
N LEU A 441 -11.97 19.60 5.73
CA LEU A 441 -11.13 20.21 4.69
C LEU A 441 -10.88 21.71 4.96
N LEU A 442 -11.91 22.49 5.27
CA LEU A 442 -11.79 23.91 5.60
C LEU A 442 -10.86 24.12 6.81
N THR A 443 -11.00 23.28 7.84
CA THR A 443 -10.15 23.29 9.03
C THR A 443 -8.70 22.97 8.67
N THR A 444 -8.47 21.96 7.84
CA THR A 444 -7.13 21.64 7.34
C THR A 444 -6.54 22.83 6.59
N MET A 445 -7.28 23.43 5.64
CA MET A 445 -6.85 24.61 4.89
C MET A 445 -6.49 25.79 5.81
N ALA A 446 -7.25 25.99 6.90
CA ALA A 446 -6.95 27.02 7.89
C ALA A 446 -5.61 26.78 8.59
N ILE A 447 -5.40 25.55 9.06
CA ILE A 447 -4.20 25.15 9.79
C ILE A 447 -2.96 25.30 8.89
N VAL A 448 -3.01 24.81 7.66
CA VAL A 448 -1.84 24.81 6.76
C VAL A 448 -1.52 26.18 6.17
N SER A 449 -2.50 27.09 6.06
CA SER A 449 -2.30 28.44 5.52
C SER A 449 -2.09 29.53 6.58
N GLY A 450 -2.19 29.18 7.88
CA GLY A 450 -2.16 30.15 8.97
C GLY A 450 -3.45 31.00 9.10
N GLY A 451 -4.55 30.58 8.46
CA GLY A 451 -5.91 31.11 8.67
C GLY A 451 -6.23 32.48 8.06
N GLY A 452 -5.24 33.26 7.63
CA GLY A 452 -5.43 34.65 7.20
C GLY A 452 -6.29 34.84 5.93
N VAL A 453 -6.31 33.88 5.01
CA VAL A 453 -7.17 33.93 3.82
C VAL A 453 -8.61 33.55 4.17
N ILE A 454 -8.78 32.55 5.02
CA ILE A 454 -10.11 32.07 5.42
C ILE A 454 -10.80 33.13 6.26
N SER A 455 -10.10 33.77 7.19
CA SER A 455 -10.68 34.87 7.97
C SER A 455 -11.14 36.03 7.10
N LYS A 456 -10.34 36.42 6.09
CA LYS A 456 -10.70 37.50 5.15
C LYS A 456 -11.90 37.17 4.27
N ASN A 457 -12.06 35.91 3.87
CA ASN A 457 -13.11 35.49 2.95
C ASN A 457 -14.41 35.06 3.67
N MET A 458 -14.39 34.90 5.00
CA MET A 458 -15.59 34.65 5.82
C MET A 458 -16.30 35.93 6.27
N HIS A 459 -15.62 37.08 6.15
CA HIS A 459 -16.20 38.43 6.29
C HIS A 459 -16.70 38.93 4.94
#